data_AF-A0A4R5H4Q1-F1
#
_entry.id   AF-A0A4R5H4Q1-F1
#
_cell.length_a   1.000
_cell.length_b   1.000
_cell.length_c   1.000
_cell.angle_alpha   90.00
_cell.angle_beta   90.00
_cell.angle_gamma   90.00
#
_symmetry.space_group_name_H-M   'P 1'
#
loop_
_entity.id
_entity.type
_entity.pdbx_description
1 polymer ?
#
loop_
_entity_poly.entity_id
_entity_poly.type
_entity_poly.pdbx_seq_one_letter_code
_entity_poly.pdbx_strand_id
1 'polypeptide(L)'
;MSTPYQAPESVLQEHGMTQCSACHQDVHVTASMCPHCGVSRRSSRYKNKTIAALFAFFLGGFGAHRFYLGQWWGIFYLLLFWTSIPAIIALVEFIYFLVKDQYKWDAHYNESMPAGPGDKSGGALTVILAIVGVIVFVAFIGILAAIALPAYQQYTLKARVAGAYNETVVLQTEMENYFQQNGIFPQSNADLRQKSPLFLSDTHTAKVVPGGIEIDFGPSVQQLSSKTLVISPLVVGENIIWKCTDGTLEKTLYPPACSD
;
A
#
# COMPACT_ATOMS: atom_id res chain seq x y z
N MET A 1 12.36 71.52 4.49
CA MET A 1 12.83 70.38 3.67
C MET A 1 12.18 69.12 4.22
N SER A 2 11.11 68.68 3.57
CA SER A 2 10.37 67.45 3.90
C SER A 2 11.05 66.28 3.20
N THR A 3 11.33 65.21 3.95
CA THR A 3 11.82 63.94 3.40
C THR A 3 10.68 63.23 2.64
N PRO A 4 10.84 62.85 1.36
CA PRO A 4 9.74 62.36 0.52
C PRO A 4 9.43 60.86 0.64
N TYR A 5 9.97 60.15 1.65
CA TYR A 5 9.77 58.71 1.79
C TYR A 5 8.86 58.39 2.98
N GLN A 6 7.56 58.47 2.76
CA GLN A 6 6.58 57.81 3.63
C GLN A 6 6.35 56.39 3.09
N ALA A 7 6.72 55.41 3.89
CA ALA A 7 6.41 54.01 3.61
C ALA A 7 4.88 53.82 3.61
N PRO A 8 4.33 52.97 2.71
CA PRO A 8 2.89 52.75 2.65
C PRO A 8 2.40 52.10 3.95
N GLU A 9 1.30 52.61 4.50
CA GLU A 9 0.55 51.99 5.60
C GLU A 9 -0.04 50.66 5.13
N SER A 10 0.78 49.61 5.14
CA SER A 10 0.27 48.26 5.22
C SER A 10 -0.49 48.14 6.54
N VAL A 11 -1.73 47.62 6.49
CA VAL A 11 -2.54 47.23 7.64
C VAL A 11 -1.78 46.18 8.47
N LEU A 12 -0.81 46.63 9.25
CA LEU A 12 -0.10 45.85 10.25
C LEU A 12 -0.93 45.98 11.51
N GLN A 13 -1.60 44.89 11.86
CA GLN A 13 -2.22 44.71 13.16
C GLN A 13 -1.28 45.24 14.25
N GLU A 14 -1.83 45.97 15.23
CA GLU A 14 -1.20 46.68 16.37
C GLU A 14 -0.25 45.85 17.26
N HIS A 15 0.19 44.65 16.87
CA HIS A 15 1.02 43.74 17.65
C HIS A 15 2.51 43.83 17.30
N GLY A 16 3.01 45.04 17.00
CA GLY A 16 4.38 45.22 16.52
C GLY A 16 5.45 45.36 17.60
N MET A 17 5.08 45.67 18.85
CA MET A 17 6.04 46.01 19.90
C MET A 17 5.93 45.08 21.10
N THR A 18 7.09 44.69 21.61
CA THR A 18 7.25 43.92 22.86
C THR A 18 8.29 44.62 23.72
N GLN A 19 8.19 44.46 25.02
CA GLN A 19 9.17 45.05 25.93
C GLN A 19 10.42 44.17 26.03
N CYS A 20 11.61 44.77 25.98
CA CYS A 20 12.86 44.03 26.18
C CYS A 20 13.00 43.58 27.64
N SER A 21 13.27 42.29 27.88
CA SER A 21 13.44 41.74 29.24
C SER A 21 14.68 42.27 29.98
N ALA A 22 15.65 42.85 29.27
CA ALA A 22 16.87 43.42 29.87
C ALA A 22 16.72 44.93 30.13
N CYS A 23 16.42 45.71 29.09
CA CYS A 23 16.41 47.18 29.18
C CYS A 23 15.02 47.82 29.28
N HIS A 24 13.95 47.02 29.27
CA HIS A 24 12.56 47.48 29.39
C HIS A 24 12.09 48.48 28.33
N GLN A 25 12.85 48.68 27.26
CA GLN A 25 12.47 49.52 26.13
C GLN A 25 11.60 48.75 25.13
N ASP A 26 10.66 49.44 24.49
CA ASP A 26 9.84 48.89 23.43
C ASP A 26 10.67 48.58 22.18
N VAL A 27 10.48 47.37 21.67
CA VAL A 27 11.25 46.85 20.55
C VAL A 27 10.37 45.97 19.67
N HIS A 28 10.63 46.01 18.36
CA HIS A 28 9.79 45.31 17.40
C HIS A 28 9.79 43.80 17.64
N VAL A 29 8.64 43.12 17.60
CA VAL A 29 8.53 41.68 17.96
C VAL A 29 9.44 40.80 17.09
N THR A 30 9.71 41.19 15.84
CA THR A 30 10.60 40.45 14.94
C THR A 30 12.09 40.79 15.07
N ALA A 31 12.48 41.78 15.89
CA ALA A 31 13.86 42.21 15.99
C ALA A 31 14.73 41.15 16.70
N SER A 32 15.70 40.59 15.98
CA SER A 32 16.61 39.53 16.44
C SER A 32 17.50 39.97 17.60
N MET A 33 17.84 41.26 17.66
CA MET A 33 18.63 41.89 18.70
C MET A 33 17.97 43.20 19.13
N CYS A 34 18.04 43.51 20.41
CA CYS A 34 17.57 44.81 20.90
C CYS A 34 18.53 45.92 20.42
N PRO A 35 18.05 46.97 19.71
CA PRO A 35 18.89 48.07 19.26
C PRO A 35 19.40 48.95 20.42
N HIS A 36 18.74 48.90 21.58
CA HIS A 36 19.07 49.75 22.73
C HIS A 36 20.15 49.15 23.65
N CYS A 37 20.10 47.84 23.91
CA CYS A 37 21.03 47.18 24.84
C CYS A 37 21.85 46.05 24.22
N GLY A 38 21.60 45.66 22.97
CA GLY A 38 22.35 44.60 22.29
C GLY A 38 22.03 43.18 22.75
N VAL A 39 21.08 42.96 23.66
CA VAL A 39 20.70 41.59 24.04
C VAL A 39 20.04 40.87 22.87
N SER A 40 20.52 39.66 22.56
CA SER A 40 19.90 38.78 21.58
C SER A 40 18.57 38.28 22.14
N ARG A 41 17.48 38.49 21.41
CA ARG A 41 16.13 38.08 21.87
C ARG A 41 15.63 36.78 21.25
N ARG A 42 16.28 36.29 20.18
CA ARG A 42 15.96 34.98 19.59
C ARG A 42 16.79 33.89 20.27
N SER A 43 16.23 33.25 21.30
CA SER A 43 16.83 32.07 21.97
C SER A 43 16.46 30.74 21.30
N SER A 44 15.36 30.71 20.55
CA SER A 44 14.83 29.52 19.86
C SER A 44 14.97 29.68 18.33
N ARG A 45 15.51 28.65 17.66
CA ARG A 45 15.48 28.56 16.18
C ARG A 45 14.01 28.52 15.75
N TYR A 46 13.53 29.57 15.08
CA TYR A 46 12.17 29.68 14.56
C TYR A 46 11.73 28.39 13.83
N LYS A 47 10.58 27.85 14.22
CA LYS A 47 10.01 26.62 13.67
C LYS A 47 9.07 26.97 12.52
N ASN A 48 9.44 26.58 11.32
CA ASN A 48 8.68 26.85 10.12
C ASN A 48 7.58 25.79 9.93
N LYS A 49 6.32 26.26 9.83
CA LYS A 49 5.14 25.43 9.56
C LYS A 49 5.30 24.55 8.33
N THR A 50 5.87 25.13 7.26
CA THR A 50 6.15 24.43 6.00
C THR A 50 7.08 23.25 6.21
N ILE A 51 8.18 23.44 6.93
CA ILE A 51 9.19 22.40 7.13
C ILE A 51 8.59 21.27 7.96
N ALA A 52 7.83 21.60 8.99
CA ALA A 52 7.12 20.61 9.79
C ALA A 52 6.10 19.82 8.96
N ALA A 53 5.34 20.48 8.06
CA ALA A 53 4.41 19.83 7.16
C ALA A 53 5.13 18.90 6.16
N LEU A 54 6.23 19.33 5.57
CA LEU A 54 7.02 18.50 4.66
C LEU A 54 7.59 17.27 5.36
N PHE A 55 8.13 17.44 6.57
CA PHE A 55 8.57 16.31 7.37
C PHE A 55 7.42 15.37 7.76
N ALA A 56 6.22 15.91 8.02
CA ALA A 56 5.05 15.08 8.32
C ALA A 56 4.57 14.28 7.09
N PHE A 57 4.69 14.85 5.88
CA PHE A 57 4.29 14.15 4.66
C PHE A 57 5.31 13.07 4.23
N PHE A 58 6.60 13.43 4.15
CA PHE A 58 7.63 12.54 3.59
C PHE A 58 8.27 11.61 4.63
N LEU A 59 8.48 12.12 5.84
CA LEU A 59 9.22 11.43 6.91
C LEU A 59 8.33 11.25 8.15
N GLY A 60 7.02 11.34 7.94
CA GLY A 60 6.01 11.31 8.99
C GLY A 60 5.94 9.97 9.68
N GLY A 61 6.04 8.87 8.92
CA GLY A 61 6.09 7.52 9.48
C GLY A 61 7.26 7.28 10.45
N PHE A 62 8.33 8.07 10.33
CA PHE A 62 9.49 8.04 11.22
C PHE A 62 9.45 9.14 12.30
N GLY A 63 8.41 9.98 12.33
CA GLY A 63 8.24 11.03 13.32
C GLY A 63 9.15 12.25 13.17
N ALA A 64 9.77 12.45 11.99
CA ALA A 64 10.74 13.54 11.77
C ALA A 64 10.17 14.94 12.07
N HIS A 65 8.88 15.18 11.81
CA HIS A 65 8.21 16.44 12.14
C HIS A 65 8.06 16.66 13.65
N ARG A 66 7.84 15.60 14.44
CA ARG A 66 7.77 15.67 15.90
C ARG A 66 9.14 15.99 16.49
N PHE A 67 10.21 15.37 15.98
CA PHE A 67 11.58 15.70 16.36
C PHE A 67 11.97 17.13 15.95
N TYR A 68 11.56 17.60 14.77
CA TYR A 68 11.75 18.99 14.35
C TYR A 68 11.06 19.99 15.30
N LEU A 69 9.87 19.64 15.79
CA LEU A 69 9.17 20.43 16.80
C LEU A 69 9.78 20.31 18.20
N GLY A 70 10.76 19.43 18.42
CA GLY A 70 11.41 19.21 19.72
C GLY A 70 10.59 18.36 20.68
N GLN A 71 9.65 17.56 20.17
CA GLN A 71 8.75 16.73 20.96
C GLN A 71 9.31 15.31 21.10
N TRP A 72 9.56 14.86 22.34
CA TRP A 72 10.15 13.54 22.64
C TRP A 72 9.30 12.36 22.20
N TRP A 73 7.98 12.55 22.09
CA TRP A 73 7.04 11.50 21.68
C TRP A 73 7.23 11.04 20.22
N GLY A 74 8.12 11.70 19.44
CA GLY A 74 8.59 11.18 18.15
C GLY A 74 9.20 9.77 18.25
N ILE A 75 9.70 9.36 19.42
CA ILE A 75 10.22 8.00 19.62
C ILE A 75 9.16 6.91 19.38
N PHE A 76 7.89 7.17 19.70
CA PHE A 76 6.82 6.21 19.46
C PHE A 76 6.59 5.97 17.97
N TYR A 77 6.84 6.98 17.13
CA TYR A 77 6.76 6.83 15.68
C TYR A 77 7.87 5.89 15.18
N LEU A 78 9.08 5.98 15.74
CA LEU A 78 10.18 5.08 15.40
C LEU A 78 9.98 3.65 15.90
N LEU A 79 9.33 3.46 17.04
CA LEU A 79 9.04 2.11 17.55
C LEU A 79 7.89 1.43 16.80
N LEU A 80 6.90 2.22 16.36
CA LEU A 80 5.68 1.72 15.72
C LEU A 80 5.70 1.84 14.19
N PHE A 81 6.82 2.25 13.58
CA PHE A 81 6.89 2.52 12.13
C PHE A 81 6.48 1.31 11.27
N TRP A 82 6.77 0.08 11.73
CA TRP A 82 6.40 -1.15 11.02
C TRP A 82 4.89 -1.38 10.94
N THR A 83 4.11 -0.76 11.83
CA THR A 83 2.64 -0.93 11.86
C THR A 83 1.94 -0.07 10.81
N SER A 84 2.65 0.85 10.16
CA SER A 84 2.09 1.90 9.30
C SER A 84 1.12 2.87 10.00
N ILE A 85 0.74 2.63 11.26
CA ILE A 85 -0.14 3.52 12.04
C ILE A 85 0.48 4.94 12.17
N PRO A 86 1.78 5.10 12.48
CA PRO A 86 2.40 6.42 12.54
C PRO A 86 2.36 7.18 11.21
N ALA A 87 2.40 6.48 10.07
CA ALA A 87 2.31 7.11 8.75
C ALA A 87 0.92 7.72 8.50
N ILE A 88 -0.15 7.02 8.89
CA ILE A 88 -1.53 7.53 8.78
C ILE A 88 -1.72 8.76 9.68
N ILE A 89 -1.26 8.69 10.93
CA ILE A 89 -1.35 9.83 11.88
C ILE A 89 -0.58 11.04 11.32
N ALA A 90 0.62 10.82 10.79
CA ALA A 90 1.42 11.91 10.23
C ALA A 90 0.78 12.54 8.98
N LEU A 91 0.04 11.76 8.17
CA LEU A 91 -0.74 12.30 7.05
C LEU A 91 -1.85 13.24 7.52
N VAL A 92 -2.56 12.88 8.60
CA VAL A 92 -3.58 13.76 9.20
C VAL A 92 -2.94 15.03 9.76
N GLU A 93 -1.79 14.90 10.42
CA GLU A 93 -1.02 16.02 10.96
C GLU A 93 -0.47 16.94 9.88
N PHE A 94 -0.07 16.39 8.73
CA PHE A 94 0.31 17.17 7.55
C PHE A 94 -0.84 18.08 7.08
N ILE A 95 -2.06 17.53 6.92
CA ILE A 95 -3.24 18.32 6.55
C ILE A 95 -3.53 19.37 7.63
N TYR A 96 -3.51 18.97 8.91
CA TYR A 96 -3.70 19.88 10.02
C TYR A 96 -2.68 21.04 10.00
N PHE A 97 -1.40 20.76 9.76
CA PHE A 97 -0.37 21.79 9.66
C PHE A 97 -0.60 22.71 8.46
N LEU A 98 -1.01 22.19 7.30
CA LEU A 98 -1.32 23.02 6.14
C LEU A 98 -2.48 23.98 6.39
N VAL A 99 -3.54 23.52 7.07
CA VAL A 99 -4.75 24.31 7.32
C VAL A 99 -4.60 25.26 8.54
N LYS A 100 -3.67 24.98 9.46
CA LYS A 100 -3.48 25.81 10.67
C LYS A 100 -3.01 27.23 10.36
N ASP A 101 -3.73 28.25 10.83
CA ASP A 101 -3.32 29.66 10.64
C ASP A 101 -1.91 29.95 11.15
N GLN A 102 -1.18 30.84 10.46
CA GLN A 102 0.21 31.20 10.81
C GLN A 102 0.29 31.80 12.22
N TYR A 103 -0.65 32.66 12.61
CA TYR A 103 -0.73 33.23 13.96
C TYR A 103 -0.88 32.14 15.04
N LYS A 104 -1.79 31.17 14.82
CA LYS A 104 -2.00 30.04 15.75
C LYS A 104 -0.81 29.08 15.78
N TRP A 105 -0.05 28.99 14.69
CA TRP A 105 1.20 28.24 14.64
C TRP A 105 2.25 28.92 15.52
N ASP A 106 2.48 30.22 15.32
CA ASP A 106 3.50 30.98 16.03
C ASP A 106 3.18 31.06 17.52
N ALA A 107 1.92 31.25 17.90
CA ALA A 107 1.48 31.22 19.31
C ALA A 107 1.82 29.90 20.02
N HIS A 108 1.73 28.78 19.32
CA HIS A 108 1.93 27.45 19.91
C HIS A 108 3.38 26.96 19.85
N TYR A 109 4.09 27.26 18.76
CA TYR A 109 5.43 26.71 18.51
C TYR A 109 6.57 27.74 18.55
N ASN A 110 6.25 29.03 18.47
CA ASN A 110 7.22 30.13 18.40
C ASN A 110 6.94 31.24 19.43
N GLU A 111 6.22 30.96 20.53
CA GLU A 111 5.92 31.94 21.59
C GLU A 111 5.28 33.24 21.09
N SER A 112 4.44 33.15 20.05
CA SER A 112 3.83 34.28 19.35
C SER A 112 4.83 35.19 18.61
N MET A 113 6.09 34.78 18.46
CA MET A 113 7.08 35.51 17.65
C MET A 113 6.87 35.21 16.16
N PRO A 114 6.58 36.22 15.32
CA PRO A 114 6.40 36.00 13.89
C PRO A 114 7.74 35.83 13.14
N ALA A 115 7.65 35.28 11.93
CA ALA A 115 8.75 35.13 11.00
C ALA A 115 9.51 36.46 10.78
N GLY A 116 10.85 36.40 10.75
CA GLY A 116 11.68 37.58 10.50
C GLY A 116 11.94 37.85 9.01
N PRO A 117 12.59 38.97 8.65
CA PRO A 117 12.84 39.38 7.26
C PRO A 117 13.65 38.40 6.39
N GLY A 118 14.26 37.35 6.96
CA GLY A 118 14.94 36.27 6.25
C GLY A 118 14.20 34.92 6.26
N ASP A 119 13.11 34.81 7.02
CA ASP A 119 12.37 33.56 7.24
C ASP A 119 11.27 33.43 6.15
N LYS A 120 11.68 33.16 4.90
CA LYS A 120 10.74 33.07 3.77
C LYS A 120 9.78 31.88 3.93
N SER A 121 8.51 32.17 4.20
CA SER A 121 7.40 31.19 4.14
C SER A 121 7.00 30.93 2.68
N GLY A 122 7.70 29.99 2.04
CA GLY A 122 7.49 29.67 0.63
C GLY A 122 6.17 28.93 0.37
N GLY A 123 5.06 29.66 0.25
CA GLY A 123 3.74 29.08 -0.07
C GLY A 123 3.65 28.41 -1.45
N ALA A 124 4.43 28.88 -2.44
CA ALA A 124 4.52 28.20 -3.74
C ALA A 124 5.38 26.93 -3.66
N LEU A 125 6.49 26.99 -2.91
CA LEU A 125 7.42 25.87 -2.75
C LEU A 125 6.77 24.71 -1.97
N THR A 126 5.92 24.99 -0.99
CA THR A 126 5.16 23.97 -0.24
C THR A 126 4.26 23.14 -1.14
N VAL A 127 3.54 23.81 -2.03
CA VAL A 127 2.58 23.17 -2.92
C VAL A 127 3.32 22.30 -3.94
N ILE A 128 4.40 22.83 -4.54
CA ILE A 128 5.21 22.08 -5.50
C ILE A 128 5.81 20.82 -4.86
N LEU A 129 6.41 20.93 -3.68
CA LEU A 129 7.02 19.78 -3.00
C LEU A 129 5.98 18.75 -2.54
N ALA A 130 4.80 19.18 -2.09
CA ALA A 130 3.71 18.26 -1.76
C ALA A 130 3.24 17.47 -2.99
N ILE A 131 3.05 18.13 -4.13
CA ILE A 131 2.64 17.47 -5.39
C ILE A 131 3.71 16.47 -5.84
N VAL A 132 4.98 16.90 -5.89
CA VAL A 132 6.11 16.03 -6.28
C VAL A 132 6.20 14.83 -5.34
N GLY A 133 5.97 15.03 -4.04
CA GLY A 133 5.97 13.95 -3.07
C GLY A 133 4.88 12.92 -3.28
N VAL A 134 3.64 13.37 -3.52
CA VAL A 134 2.52 12.48 -3.84
C VAL A 134 2.84 11.66 -5.10
N ILE A 135 3.38 12.29 -6.14
CA ILE A 135 3.74 11.61 -7.38
C ILE A 135 4.79 10.51 -7.14
N VAL A 136 5.86 10.82 -6.39
CA VAL A 136 6.90 9.83 -6.06
C VAL A 136 6.33 8.67 -5.22
N PHE A 137 5.45 8.98 -4.27
CA PHE A 137 4.81 7.96 -3.42
C PHE A 137 3.91 7.01 -4.23
N VAL A 138 3.08 7.55 -5.13
CA VAL A 138 2.24 6.75 -6.04
C VAL A 138 3.09 5.89 -6.97
N ALA A 139 4.18 6.43 -7.51
CA ALA A 139 5.11 5.68 -8.35
C ALA A 139 5.75 4.50 -7.59
N PHE A 140 6.15 4.70 -6.33
CA PHE A 140 6.71 3.65 -5.50
C PHE A 140 5.72 2.51 -5.24
N ILE A 141 4.46 2.84 -4.90
CA ILE A 141 3.39 1.84 -4.76
C ILE A 141 3.17 1.07 -6.06
N GLY A 142 3.17 1.76 -7.21
CA GLY A 142 3.02 1.13 -8.52
C GLY A 142 4.11 0.11 -8.82
N ILE A 143 5.36 0.41 -8.49
CA ILE A 143 6.50 -0.52 -8.65
C ILE A 143 6.32 -1.75 -7.76
N LEU A 144 5.95 -1.56 -6.48
CA LEU A 144 5.70 -2.68 -5.56
C LEU A 144 4.56 -3.57 -6.05
N ALA A 145 3.46 -2.97 -6.51
CA ALA A 145 2.32 -3.71 -7.06
C ALA A 145 2.70 -4.50 -8.33
N ALA A 146 3.51 -3.91 -9.21
CA ALA A 146 3.98 -4.58 -10.43
C ALA A 146 4.81 -5.84 -10.13
N ILE A 147 5.56 -5.87 -9.03
CA ILE A 147 6.33 -7.05 -8.59
C ILE A 147 5.41 -8.08 -7.90
N ALA A 148 4.43 -7.63 -7.12
CA ALA A 148 3.58 -8.51 -6.32
C ALA A 148 2.48 -9.23 -7.15
N LEU A 149 1.88 -8.55 -8.13
CA LEU A 149 0.80 -9.08 -8.95
C LEU A 149 1.12 -10.40 -9.69
N PRO A 150 2.27 -10.57 -10.38
CA PRO A 150 2.55 -11.80 -11.12
C PRO A 150 2.65 -13.03 -10.20
N ALA A 151 3.21 -12.87 -8.99
CA ALA A 151 3.28 -13.95 -8.03
C ALA A 151 1.88 -14.37 -7.54
N TYR A 152 1.01 -13.40 -7.22
CA TYR A 152 -0.34 -13.69 -6.72
C TYR A 152 -1.22 -14.44 -7.74
N GLN A 153 -1.09 -14.13 -9.03
CA GLN A 153 -1.81 -14.84 -10.09
C GLN A 153 -1.47 -16.33 -10.12
N GLN A 154 -0.19 -16.71 -9.98
CA GLN A 154 0.18 -18.13 -10.00
C GLN A 154 -0.39 -18.93 -8.82
N TYR A 155 -0.45 -18.34 -7.62
CA TYR A 155 -1.03 -19.02 -6.45
C TYR A 155 -2.53 -19.26 -6.62
N THR A 156 -3.26 -18.25 -7.08
CA THR A 156 -4.71 -18.37 -7.29
C THR A 156 -5.05 -19.36 -8.43
N LEU A 157 -4.24 -19.40 -9.48
CA LEU A 157 -4.37 -20.39 -10.57
C LEU A 157 -4.16 -21.82 -10.06
N LYS A 158 -3.08 -22.08 -9.31
CA LYS A 158 -2.82 -23.41 -8.71
C LYS A 158 -3.95 -23.85 -7.78
N ALA A 159 -4.46 -22.93 -6.94
CA ALA A 159 -5.58 -23.21 -6.06
C ALA A 159 -6.85 -23.57 -6.85
N ARG A 160 -7.10 -22.91 -7.98
CA ARG A 160 -8.26 -23.18 -8.84
C ARG A 160 -8.17 -24.55 -9.52
N VAL A 161 -7.00 -24.90 -10.04
CA VAL A 161 -6.74 -26.23 -10.63
C VAL A 161 -6.87 -27.33 -9.56
N ALA A 162 -6.34 -27.11 -8.36
CA ALA A 162 -6.47 -28.05 -7.25
C ALA A 162 -7.93 -28.22 -6.77
N GLY A 163 -8.72 -27.13 -6.77
CA GLY A 163 -10.16 -27.20 -6.50
C GLY A 163 -10.87 -28.09 -7.51
N ALA A 164 -10.64 -27.85 -8.81
CA ALA A 164 -11.23 -28.67 -9.87
C ALA A 164 -10.83 -30.15 -9.79
N TYR A 165 -9.56 -30.44 -9.46
CA TYR A 165 -9.10 -31.81 -9.22
C TYR A 165 -9.89 -32.47 -8.08
N ASN A 166 -10.05 -31.80 -6.94
CA ASN A 166 -10.74 -32.35 -5.77
C ASN A 166 -12.23 -32.65 -6.05
N GLU A 167 -12.86 -31.89 -6.94
CA GLU A 167 -14.24 -32.16 -7.37
C GLU A 167 -14.37 -33.45 -8.21
N THR A 168 -13.29 -33.88 -8.88
CA THR A 168 -13.27 -35.15 -9.63
C THR A 168 -13.05 -36.39 -8.78
N VAL A 169 -12.75 -36.26 -7.48
CA VAL A 169 -12.48 -37.42 -6.61
C VAL A 169 -13.69 -38.37 -6.53
N VAL A 170 -14.90 -37.83 -6.65
CA VAL A 170 -16.12 -38.64 -6.72
C VAL A 170 -16.15 -39.50 -7.99
N LEU A 171 -15.78 -38.93 -9.16
CA LEU A 171 -15.66 -39.65 -10.42
C LEU A 171 -14.55 -40.72 -10.37
N GLN A 172 -13.43 -40.40 -9.72
CA GLN A 172 -12.34 -41.36 -9.54
C GLN A 172 -12.84 -42.62 -8.80
N THR A 173 -13.60 -42.41 -7.72
CA THR A 173 -14.21 -43.50 -6.95
C THR A 173 -15.19 -44.34 -7.79
N GLU A 174 -15.99 -43.71 -8.66
CA GLU A 174 -16.89 -44.42 -9.57
C GLU A 174 -16.15 -45.23 -10.65
N MET A 175 -15.07 -44.67 -11.21
CA MET A 175 -14.21 -45.38 -12.17
C MET A 175 -13.53 -46.59 -11.54
N GLU A 176 -13.06 -46.47 -10.30
CA GLU A 176 -12.50 -47.59 -9.54
C GLU A 176 -13.54 -48.69 -9.32
N ASN A 177 -14.75 -48.32 -8.88
CA ASN A 177 -15.85 -49.28 -8.70
C ASN A 177 -16.22 -49.99 -10.01
N TYR A 178 -16.22 -49.26 -11.14
CA TYR A 178 -16.45 -49.84 -12.46
C TYR A 178 -15.34 -50.81 -12.87
N PHE A 179 -14.08 -50.47 -12.58
CA PHE A 179 -12.93 -51.34 -12.84
C PHE A 179 -13.00 -52.63 -12.00
N GLN A 180 -13.40 -52.53 -10.73
CA GLN A 180 -13.57 -53.72 -9.87
C GLN A 180 -14.66 -54.68 -10.37
N GLN A 181 -15.71 -54.16 -11.01
CA GLN A 181 -16.81 -54.98 -11.52
C GLN A 181 -16.53 -55.58 -12.90
N ASN A 182 -15.87 -54.83 -13.78
CA ASN A 182 -15.74 -55.19 -15.20
C ASN A 182 -14.30 -55.57 -15.61
N GLY A 183 -13.29 -55.31 -14.77
CA GLY A 183 -11.88 -55.52 -15.06
C GLY A 183 -11.29 -54.54 -16.09
N ILE A 184 -12.07 -53.56 -16.55
CA ILE A 184 -11.65 -52.52 -17.50
C ILE A 184 -12.10 -51.15 -17.01
N PHE A 185 -11.31 -50.10 -17.27
CA PHE A 185 -11.72 -48.72 -16.98
C PHE A 185 -12.76 -48.23 -17.98
N PRO A 186 -13.70 -47.37 -17.56
CA PRO A 186 -14.71 -46.82 -18.45
C PRO A 186 -14.06 -45.97 -19.53
N GLN A 187 -14.62 -46.02 -20.73
CA GLN A 187 -14.14 -45.29 -21.92
C GLN A 187 -14.91 -43.98 -22.12
N SER A 188 -16.09 -43.84 -21.51
CA SER A 188 -16.95 -42.66 -21.62
C SER A 188 -17.87 -42.49 -20.42
N ASN A 189 -18.49 -41.30 -20.28
CA ASN A 189 -19.47 -41.03 -19.22
C ASN A 189 -20.67 -41.99 -19.28
N ALA A 190 -21.00 -42.54 -20.45
CA ALA A 190 -22.12 -43.46 -20.63
C ALA A 190 -21.93 -44.76 -19.83
N ASP A 191 -20.68 -45.23 -19.70
CA ASP A 191 -20.32 -46.43 -18.93
C ASP A 191 -20.63 -46.23 -17.43
N LEU A 192 -20.48 -44.99 -16.95
CA LEU A 192 -20.80 -44.57 -15.58
C LEU A 192 -22.24 -44.05 -15.44
N ARG A 193 -23.07 -44.10 -16.50
CA ARG A 193 -24.43 -43.54 -16.54
C ARG A 193 -24.48 -42.04 -16.18
N GLN A 194 -23.41 -41.31 -16.49
CA GLN A 194 -23.29 -39.88 -16.27
C GLN A 194 -23.53 -39.08 -17.56
N LYS A 195 -23.97 -37.83 -17.40
CA LYS A 195 -24.06 -36.88 -18.53
C LYS A 195 -22.66 -36.43 -18.95
N SER A 196 -22.49 -36.06 -20.22
CA SER A 196 -21.25 -35.50 -20.76
C SER A 196 -21.53 -34.20 -21.52
N PRO A 197 -20.79 -33.09 -21.26
CA PRO A 197 -19.85 -32.94 -20.15
C PRO A 197 -20.56 -32.90 -18.80
N LEU A 198 -19.85 -33.28 -17.73
CA LEU A 198 -20.26 -33.08 -16.35
C LEU A 198 -19.89 -31.65 -15.94
N PHE A 199 -20.88 -30.87 -15.55
CA PHE A 199 -20.65 -29.54 -15.00
C PHE A 199 -20.29 -29.67 -13.51
N LEU A 200 -19.01 -29.49 -13.18
CA LEU A 200 -18.53 -29.45 -11.81
C LEU A 200 -18.79 -28.07 -11.18
N SER A 201 -18.55 -27.02 -11.97
CA SER A 201 -18.84 -25.63 -11.62
C SER A 201 -19.16 -24.81 -12.87
N ASP A 202 -19.52 -23.52 -12.71
CA ASP A 202 -19.74 -22.58 -13.81
C ASP A 202 -18.48 -22.33 -14.65
N THR A 203 -17.30 -22.71 -14.13
CA THR A 203 -16.01 -22.35 -14.74
C THR A 203 -15.18 -23.54 -15.21
N HIS A 204 -15.61 -24.76 -14.96
CA HIS A 204 -14.92 -25.95 -15.42
C HIS A 204 -15.85 -27.15 -15.50
N THR A 205 -15.55 -28.04 -16.43
CA THR A 205 -16.33 -29.26 -16.69
C THR A 205 -15.42 -30.47 -16.70
N ALA A 206 -15.98 -31.66 -16.56
CA ALA A 206 -15.24 -32.91 -16.66
C ALA A 206 -15.92 -33.88 -17.63
N LYS A 207 -15.12 -34.68 -18.31
CA LYS A 207 -15.59 -35.80 -19.14
C LYS A 207 -14.67 -37.01 -18.94
N VAL A 208 -15.25 -38.19 -18.97
CA VAL A 208 -14.50 -39.45 -18.98
C VAL A 208 -14.07 -39.71 -20.41
N VAL A 209 -12.77 -39.95 -20.58
CA VAL A 209 -12.13 -40.26 -21.86
C VAL A 209 -11.40 -41.60 -21.75
N PRO A 210 -11.08 -42.26 -22.87
CA PRO A 210 -10.18 -43.41 -22.86
C PRO A 210 -8.89 -43.06 -22.14
N GLY A 211 -8.64 -43.73 -21.00
CA GLY A 211 -7.43 -43.53 -20.20
C GLY A 211 -7.54 -42.53 -19.05
N GLY A 212 -8.71 -41.93 -18.78
CA GLY A 212 -8.86 -41.08 -17.59
C GLY A 212 -10.04 -40.12 -17.56
N ILE A 213 -9.92 -39.09 -16.74
CA ILE A 213 -10.85 -37.97 -16.61
C ILE A 213 -10.18 -36.74 -17.19
N GLU A 214 -10.81 -36.11 -18.18
CA GLU A 214 -10.37 -34.83 -18.73
C GLU A 214 -11.21 -33.70 -18.12
N ILE A 215 -10.54 -32.79 -17.40
CA ILE A 215 -11.11 -31.55 -16.88
C ILE A 215 -10.84 -30.45 -17.90
N ASP A 216 -11.90 -29.76 -18.34
CA ASP A 216 -11.83 -28.59 -19.22
C ASP A 216 -12.09 -27.31 -18.41
N PHE A 217 -11.16 -26.36 -18.51
CA PHE A 217 -11.28 -25.05 -17.87
C PHE A 217 -11.93 -24.04 -18.83
N GLY A 218 -13.07 -23.51 -18.41
CA GLY A 218 -13.83 -22.51 -19.17
C GLY A 218 -13.13 -21.15 -19.27
N PRO A 219 -13.70 -20.21 -20.05
CA PRO A 219 -13.07 -18.94 -20.39
C PRO A 219 -13.04 -17.91 -19.25
N SER A 220 -13.59 -18.24 -18.06
CA SER A 220 -13.69 -17.32 -16.93
C SER A 220 -12.32 -16.85 -16.42
N VAL A 221 -11.26 -17.59 -16.71
CA VAL A 221 -9.87 -17.20 -16.40
C VAL A 221 -9.07 -17.30 -17.69
N GLN A 222 -8.61 -16.16 -18.20
CA GLN A 222 -7.90 -16.10 -19.49
C GLN A 222 -6.69 -17.04 -19.55
N GLN A 223 -5.95 -17.18 -18.44
CA GLN A 223 -4.77 -18.06 -18.35
C GLN A 223 -5.11 -19.56 -18.35
N LEU A 224 -6.34 -19.94 -18.00
CA LEU A 224 -6.82 -21.33 -18.04
C LEU A 224 -7.78 -21.60 -19.21
N SER A 225 -8.16 -20.57 -19.97
CA SER A 225 -9.14 -20.71 -21.04
C SER A 225 -8.70 -21.79 -22.03
N SER A 226 -9.56 -22.79 -22.22
CA SER A 226 -9.32 -23.92 -23.15
C SER A 226 -8.10 -24.77 -22.77
N LYS A 227 -7.64 -24.67 -21.51
CA LYS A 227 -6.67 -25.59 -20.95
C LYS A 227 -7.39 -26.79 -20.37
N THR A 228 -6.72 -27.93 -20.44
CA THR A 228 -7.24 -29.21 -19.97
C THR A 228 -6.24 -29.89 -19.04
N LEU A 229 -6.76 -30.54 -18.00
CA LEU A 229 -6.01 -31.42 -17.11
C LEU A 229 -6.57 -32.83 -17.27
N VAL A 230 -5.73 -33.80 -17.65
CA VAL A 230 -6.14 -35.20 -17.71
C VAL A 230 -5.61 -35.92 -16.49
N ILE A 231 -6.47 -36.70 -15.84
CA ILE A 231 -6.15 -37.51 -14.67
C ILE A 231 -6.37 -38.97 -15.05
N SER A 232 -5.29 -39.74 -15.10
CA SER A 232 -5.28 -41.13 -15.52
C SER A 232 -5.09 -42.07 -14.32
N PRO A 233 -5.87 -43.15 -14.23
CA PRO A 233 -5.60 -44.20 -13.27
C PRO A 233 -4.43 -45.07 -13.75
N LEU A 234 -3.55 -45.43 -12.81
CA LEU A 234 -2.43 -46.34 -13.03
C LEU A 234 -2.51 -47.46 -11.99
N VAL A 235 -2.59 -48.71 -12.46
CA VAL A 235 -2.65 -49.89 -11.60
C VAL A 235 -1.23 -50.30 -11.22
N VAL A 236 -0.92 -50.26 -9.92
CA VAL A 236 0.39 -50.67 -9.36
C VAL A 236 0.15 -51.78 -8.34
N GLY A 237 0.33 -53.02 -8.78
CA GLY A 237 -0.04 -54.20 -7.98
C GLY A 237 -1.56 -54.27 -7.84
N GLU A 238 -2.06 -54.25 -6.61
CA GLU A 238 -3.50 -54.24 -6.29
C GLU A 238 -4.08 -52.84 -6.07
N ASN A 239 -3.22 -51.81 -6.08
CA ASN A 239 -3.64 -50.43 -5.82
C ASN A 239 -3.82 -49.65 -7.12
N ILE A 240 -4.81 -48.76 -7.14
CA ILE A 240 -5.02 -47.78 -8.21
C ILE A 240 -4.47 -46.44 -7.71
N ILE A 241 -3.50 -45.89 -8.43
CA ILE A 241 -2.96 -44.55 -8.17
C ILE A 241 -3.34 -43.61 -9.31
N TRP A 242 -3.76 -42.39 -8.97
CA TRP A 242 -4.14 -41.39 -9.96
C TRP A 242 -2.98 -40.48 -10.28
N LYS A 243 -2.64 -40.35 -11.56
CA LYS A 243 -1.58 -39.45 -12.03
C LYS A 243 -2.17 -38.43 -13.00
N CYS A 244 -1.72 -37.18 -12.92
CA CYS A 244 -2.04 -36.21 -13.95
C CYS A 244 -1.09 -36.40 -15.15
N THR A 245 -1.66 -36.56 -16.34
CA THR A 245 -0.96 -36.83 -17.60
C THR A 245 -1.50 -35.92 -18.71
N ASP A 246 -0.77 -35.83 -19.83
CA ASP A 246 -1.22 -35.50 -21.21
C ASP A 246 -2.24 -34.35 -21.44
N GLY A 247 -2.46 -33.48 -20.46
CA GLY A 247 -3.28 -32.28 -20.58
C GLY A 247 -2.52 -31.13 -21.25
N THR A 248 -3.25 -30.12 -21.70
CA THR A 248 -2.68 -28.89 -22.27
C THR A 248 -2.24 -27.87 -21.21
N LEU A 249 -2.56 -28.15 -19.93
CA LEU A 249 -2.17 -27.35 -18.78
C LEU A 249 -0.65 -27.47 -18.51
N GLU A 250 -0.02 -26.36 -18.18
CA GLU A 250 1.39 -26.33 -17.82
C GLU A 250 1.65 -27.09 -16.51
N LYS A 251 2.70 -27.92 -16.48
CA LYS A 251 3.05 -28.75 -15.31
C LYS A 251 3.29 -27.94 -14.03
N THR A 252 3.71 -26.68 -14.15
CA THR A 252 3.89 -25.78 -13.00
C THR A 252 2.59 -25.49 -12.25
N LEU A 253 1.45 -25.64 -12.92
CA LEU A 253 0.11 -25.44 -12.37
C LEU A 253 -0.56 -26.74 -11.90
N TYR A 254 0.13 -27.88 -11.97
CA TYR A 254 -0.44 -29.14 -11.52
C TYR A 254 -0.73 -29.11 -10.01
N PRO A 255 -1.81 -29.75 -9.57
CA PRO A 255 -2.14 -29.82 -8.16
C PRO A 255 -1.09 -30.65 -7.41
N PRO A 256 -0.93 -30.45 -6.09
CA PRO A 256 0.00 -31.25 -5.28
C PRO A 256 -0.26 -32.75 -5.33
N ALA A 257 -1.53 -33.17 -5.52
CA ALA A 257 -1.88 -34.58 -5.71
C ALA A 257 -1.23 -35.22 -6.96
N CYS A 258 -0.71 -34.40 -7.87
CA CYS A 258 -0.09 -34.82 -9.12
C CYS A 258 1.38 -34.40 -9.23
N SER A 259 2.03 -34.00 -8.14
CA SER A 259 3.44 -33.57 -8.16
C SER A 259 4.47 -34.70 -8.13
N ASP A 260 4.05 -35.97 -8.23
CA ASP A 260 4.89 -37.19 -8.08
C ASP A 260 4.94 -38.14 -9.31
#